data_AF-A0ABD0NDR2-F1
#
_entry.id   AF-A0ABD0NDR2-F1
#
_cell.length_a   1.000
_cell.length_b   1.000
_cell.length_c   1.000
_cell.angle_alpha   90.00
_cell.angle_beta   90.00
_cell.angle_gamma   90.00
#
_symmetry.space_group_name_H-M   'P 1'
#
loop_
_entity.id
_entity.type
_entity.pdbx_description
1 polymer ?
#
loop_
_entity_poly.entity_id
_entity_poly.type
_entity_poly.pdbx_seq_one_letter_code
_entity_poly.pdbx_strand_id
1 'polypeptide(L)'
;MGVSAFKIIKTMIVLLLQYIVDNKLKDECEGCATDHPSQLQHSCLFEPSSYYFDSRFDELTRKLFKPDFQTIIDFTLGRCGLMSNNILRIQGTTGAILHELREEPNTVAKLQEIREKLLQDKTYKKAIYDTVDLRQSSPPAL
;
A
#
# COMPACT_ATOMS: atom_id res chain seq x y z
N MET A 1 10.79 -24.68 -2.05
CA MET A 1 11.36 -23.32 -2.11
C MET A 1 10.71 -22.50 -1.01
N GLY A 2 11.49 -22.03 -0.04
CA GLY A 2 10.96 -21.38 1.16
C GLY A 2 10.32 -20.03 0.85
N VAL A 3 9.13 -19.80 1.39
CA VAL A 3 8.46 -18.50 1.33
C VAL A 3 9.29 -17.50 2.14
N SER A 4 9.75 -16.42 1.50
CA SER A 4 10.52 -15.38 2.21
C SER A 4 9.58 -14.42 2.92
N ALA A 5 9.63 -14.41 4.26
CA ALA A 5 8.88 -13.46 5.09
C ALA A 5 9.14 -12.00 4.67
N PHE A 6 10.36 -11.70 4.23
CA PHE A 6 10.72 -10.39 3.70
C PHE A 6 9.92 -10.01 2.44
N LYS A 7 9.72 -10.98 1.54
CA LYS A 7 8.96 -10.76 0.30
C LYS A 7 7.48 -10.49 0.59
N ILE A 8 6.90 -11.23 1.55
CA ILE A 8 5.53 -10.97 2.01
C ILE A 8 5.41 -9.59 2.66
N ILE A 9 6.31 -9.24 3.59
CA ILE A 9 6.31 -7.91 4.23
C ILE A 9 6.37 -6.81 3.18
N LYS A 10 7.35 -6.88 2.26
CA LYS A 10 7.50 -5.88 1.19
C LYS A 10 6.25 -5.78 0.32
N THR A 11 5.66 -6.91 -0.06
CA THR A 11 4.42 -6.94 -0.86
C THR A 11 3.25 -6.31 -0.11
N MET A 12 3.08 -6.63 1.17
CA MET A 12 2.02 -6.06 2.01
C MET A 12 2.19 -4.55 2.18
N ILE A 13 3.40 -4.07 2.46
CA ILE A 13 3.67 -2.62 2.59
C ILE A 13 3.32 -1.89 1.30
N VAL A 14 3.74 -2.40 0.14
CA VAL A 14 3.47 -1.76 -1.15
C VAL A 14 1.97 -1.72 -1.45
N LEU A 15 1.24 -2.83 -1.21
CA LEU A 15 -0.20 -2.86 -1.43
C LEU A 15 -0.96 -1.94 -0.50
N LEU A 16 -0.57 -1.92 0.78
CA LEU A 16 -1.15 -1.04 1.78
C LEU A 16 -0.87 0.43 1.46
N LEU A 17 0.34 0.75 1.00
CA LEU A 17 0.71 2.09 0.58
C LEU A 17 -0.06 2.53 -0.66
N GLN A 18 -0.16 1.67 -1.68
CA GLN A 18 -0.96 1.95 -2.85
C GLN A 18 -2.43 2.20 -2.48
N TYR A 19 -3.01 1.37 -1.60
CA TYR A 19 -4.36 1.60 -1.09
C TYR A 19 -4.52 2.96 -0.40
N ILE A 20 -3.56 3.37 0.43
CA ILE A 20 -3.58 4.68 1.09
C ILE A 20 -3.53 5.80 0.05
N VAL A 21 -2.63 5.70 -0.93
CA VAL A 21 -2.45 6.71 -1.98
C VAL A 21 -3.72 6.79 -2.85
N ASP A 22 -4.23 5.67 -3.33
CA ASP A 22 -5.42 5.60 -4.18
C ASP A 22 -6.64 6.20 -3.47
N ASN A 23 -6.85 5.89 -2.19
CA ASN A 23 -7.93 6.49 -1.40
C ASN A 23 -7.72 7.98 -1.20
N LYS A 24 -6.49 8.42 -0.93
CA LYS A 24 -6.18 9.84 -0.76
C LYS A 24 -6.46 10.63 -2.05
N LEU A 25 -6.07 10.08 -3.19
CA LEU A 25 -6.35 10.68 -4.49
C LEU A 25 -7.85 10.74 -4.77
N LYS A 26 -8.62 9.71 -4.41
CA LYS A 26 -10.08 9.71 -4.52
C LYS A 26 -10.73 10.74 -3.60
N ASP A 27 -10.28 10.85 -2.36
CA ASP A 27 -10.78 11.83 -1.38
C ASP A 27 -10.55 13.28 -1.87
N GLU A 28 -9.46 13.52 -2.60
CA GLU A 28 -9.10 14.82 -3.17
C GLU A 28 -9.68 15.06 -4.58
N CYS A 29 -10.49 14.13 -5.10
CA CYS A 29 -11.00 14.18 -6.47
C CYS A 29 -12.42 14.76 -6.54
N GLU A 30 -12.56 15.89 -7.22
CA GLU A 30 -13.87 16.54 -7.44
C GLU A 30 -14.85 15.67 -8.25
N GLY A 31 -14.34 14.93 -9.24
CA GLY A 31 -15.14 13.98 -10.01
C GLY A 31 -15.70 12.86 -9.14
N CYS A 32 -14.94 12.36 -8.15
CA CYS A 32 -15.45 11.41 -7.16
C CYS A 32 -16.48 12.07 -6.23
N ALA A 33 -16.21 13.28 -5.74
CA ALA A 33 -17.09 13.99 -4.82
C ALA A 33 -18.48 14.32 -5.42
N THR A 34 -18.55 14.48 -6.74
CA THR A 34 -19.77 14.84 -7.48
C THR A 34 -20.37 13.67 -8.28
N ASP A 35 -19.82 12.46 -8.13
CA ASP A 35 -20.16 11.27 -8.93
C ASP A 35 -20.22 11.59 -10.44
N HIS A 36 -19.20 12.29 -10.92
CA HIS A 36 -19.22 12.87 -12.26
C HIS A 36 -19.03 11.77 -13.33
N PRO A 37 -19.84 11.73 -14.41
CA PRO A 37 -19.78 10.64 -15.39
C PRO A 37 -18.54 10.67 -16.30
N SER A 38 -17.91 11.83 -16.50
CA SER A 38 -16.71 11.98 -17.34
C SER A 38 -15.44 11.60 -16.60
N GLN A 39 -14.68 10.64 -17.13
CA GLN A 39 -13.36 10.23 -16.64
C GLN A 39 -12.35 11.39 -16.57
N LEU A 40 -12.48 12.41 -17.43
CA LEU A 40 -11.58 13.57 -17.40
C LEU A 40 -11.74 14.43 -16.14
N GLN A 41 -12.88 14.31 -15.44
CA GLN A 41 -13.10 14.97 -14.14
C GLN A 41 -12.55 14.14 -12.97
N HIS A 42 -12.05 12.93 -13.23
CA HIS A 42 -11.48 12.05 -12.20
C HIS A 42 -9.96 12.13 -12.19
N SER A 43 -9.42 13.22 -11.63
CA SER A 43 -7.97 13.41 -11.43
C SER A 43 -7.28 12.22 -10.74
N CYS A 44 -8.01 11.49 -9.87
CA CYS A 44 -7.54 10.29 -9.19
C CYS A 44 -7.22 9.10 -10.11
N LEU A 45 -7.65 9.14 -11.38
CA LEU A 45 -7.32 8.10 -12.37
C LEU A 45 -5.99 8.36 -13.10
N PHE A 46 -5.37 9.51 -12.88
CA PHE A 46 -4.15 9.93 -13.55
C PHE A 46 -2.98 10.00 -12.58
N GLU A 47 -1.75 10.06 -13.11
CA GLU A 47 -0.55 10.27 -12.29
C GLU A 47 -0.67 11.63 -11.59
N PRO A 48 -0.48 11.69 -10.25
CA PRO A 48 -0.51 12.95 -9.52
C PRO A 48 0.68 13.85 -9.92
N SER A 49 0.67 15.09 -9.42
CA SER A 49 1.78 16.03 -9.65
C SER A 49 3.12 15.41 -9.25
N SER A 50 4.18 15.77 -9.96
CA SER A 50 5.52 15.29 -9.64
C SER A 50 5.88 15.52 -8.17
N TYR A 51 6.51 14.53 -7.54
CA TYR A 51 6.87 14.56 -6.12
C TYR A 51 5.67 14.66 -5.17
N TYR A 52 4.48 14.22 -5.59
CA TYR A 52 3.30 14.10 -4.73
C TYR A 52 3.63 13.41 -3.41
N PHE A 53 4.39 12.31 -3.48
CA PHE A 53 4.79 11.56 -2.31
C PHE A 53 5.63 12.36 -1.33
N ASP A 54 6.62 13.13 -1.81
CA ASP A 54 7.47 13.96 -0.96
C ASP A 54 6.64 14.99 -0.20
N SER A 55 5.72 15.66 -0.89
CA SER A 55 4.83 16.65 -0.28
C SER A 55 3.91 16.08 0.82
N ARG A 56 3.64 14.77 0.79
CA ARG A 56 2.77 14.05 1.74
C ARG A 56 3.50 13.02 2.59
N PHE A 57 4.83 13.04 2.57
CA PHE A 57 5.66 11.97 3.12
C PHE A 57 5.31 11.67 4.58
N ASP A 58 5.23 12.70 5.43
CA ASP A 58 4.93 12.53 6.86
C ASP A 58 3.50 12.05 7.12
N GLU A 59 2.53 12.42 6.26
CA GLU A 59 1.16 11.93 6.36
C GLU A 59 1.08 10.44 6.03
N LEU A 60 1.66 10.04 4.89
CA LEU A 60 1.64 8.67 4.40
C LEU A 60 2.42 7.73 5.32
N THR A 61 3.57 8.21 5.82
CA THR A 61 4.38 7.52 6.83
C THR A 61 3.55 7.26 8.09
N ARG A 62 2.95 8.29 8.69
CA ARG A 62 2.15 8.13 9.91
C ARG A 62 1.02 7.12 9.75
N LYS A 63 0.39 7.05 8.57
CA LYS A 63 -0.64 6.04 8.30
C LYS A 63 -0.05 4.63 8.35
N LEU A 64 1.05 4.36 7.65
CA LEU A 64 1.67 3.03 7.59
C LEU A 64 2.26 2.53 8.90
N PHE A 65 2.67 3.43 9.79
CA PHE A 65 3.23 3.07 11.09
C PHE A 65 2.17 2.83 12.18
N LYS A 66 0.87 2.96 11.87
CA LYS A 66 -0.19 2.64 12.85
C LYS A 66 -0.14 1.14 13.24
N PRO A 67 -0.43 0.79 14.51
CA PRO A 67 -0.42 -0.60 14.99
C PRO A 67 -1.22 -1.56 14.11
N ASP A 68 -2.39 -1.14 13.62
CA ASP A 68 -3.25 -1.96 12.76
C ASP A 68 -2.54 -2.48 11.50
N PHE A 69 -1.62 -1.71 10.92
CA PHE A 69 -0.85 -2.16 9.75
C PHE A 69 0.11 -3.28 10.12
N GLN A 70 0.71 -3.22 11.29
CA GLN A 70 1.61 -4.27 11.78
C GLN A 70 0.80 -5.54 12.06
N THR A 71 -0.38 -5.42 12.68
CA THR A 71 -1.29 -6.54 12.89
C THR A 71 -1.69 -7.23 11.58
N ILE A 72 -1.95 -6.46 10.52
CA ILE A 72 -2.27 -7.01 9.20
C ILE A 72 -1.09 -7.79 8.60
N ILE A 73 0.12 -7.26 8.71
CA ILE A 73 1.33 -7.93 8.21
C ILE A 73 1.57 -9.23 8.98
N ASP A 74 1.49 -9.20 10.31
CA ASP A 74 1.67 -10.39 11.15
C ASP A 74 0.58 -11.44 10.90
N PHE A 75 -0.68 -11.02 10.74
CA PHE A 75 -1.78 -11.92 10.37
C PHE A 75 -1.51 -12.60 9.01
N THR A 76 -1.03 -11.85 8.03
CA THR A 76 -0.69 -12.38 6.70
C THR A 76 0.47 -13.37 6.78
N LEU A 77 1.50 -13.07 7.57
CA LEU A 77 2.62 -13.98 7.81
C LEU A 77 2.13 -15.29 8.45
N GLY A 78 1.26 -15.20 9.47
CA GLY A 78 0.63 -16.37 10.10
C GLY A 78 -0.15 -17.24 9.13
N ARG A 79 -0.94 -16.63 8.22
CA ARG A 79 -1.64 -17.37 7.14
C ARG A 79 -0.70 -18.05 6.15
N CYS A 80 0.52 -17.54 6.01
CA CYS A 80 1.56 -18.14 5.19
C CYS A 80 2.39 -19.20 5.93
N GLY A 81 2.04 -19.54 7.19
CA GLY A 81 2.80 -20.47 8.03
C GLY A 81 4.13 -19.90 8.52
N LEU A 82 4.29 -18.58 8.50
CA LEU A 82 5.50 -17.90 8.95
C LEU A 82 5.29 -17.32 10.34
N MET A 83 6.35 -17.32 11.14
CA MET A 83 6.34 -16.70 12.47
C MET A 83 6.20 -15.17 12.36
N SER A 84 5.59 -14.58 13.37
CA SER A 84 5.47 -13.13 13.54
C SER A 84 6.84 -12.47 13.39
N ASN A 85 6.90 -11.36 12.66
CA ASN A 85 8.18 -10.71 12.43
C ASN A 85 8.53 -9.76 13.56
N ASN A 86 9.83 -9.49 13.72
CA ASN A 86 10.27 -8.41 14.60
C ASN A 86 9.68 -7.09 14.07
N ILE A 87 8.96 -6.36 14.93
CA ILE A 87 8.39 -5.05 14.63
C ILE A 87 9.41 -4.10 13.98
N LEU A 88 10.66 -4.13 14.44
CA LEU A 88 11.76 -3.32 13.89
C LEU A 88 12.07 -3.68 12.44
N ARG A 89 11.88 -4.95 12.04
CA ARG A 89 12.07 -5.39 10.66
C ARG A 89 10.96 -4.86 9.76
N ILE A 90 9.71 -4.89 10.22
CA ILE A 90 8.58 -4.32 9.49
C ILE A 90 8.81 -2.82 9.34
N GLN A 91 9.08 -2.12 10.44
CA GLN A 91 9.35 -0.68 10.47
C GLN A 91 10.53 -0.28 9.57
N GLY A 92 11.66 -1.00 9.65
CA GLY A 92 12.82 -0.73 8.81
C GLY A 92 12.55 -0.98 7.33
N THR A 93 11.80 -2.03 7.00
CA THR A 93 11.40 -2.31 5.61
C THR A 93 10.43 -1.24 5.09
N THR A 94 9.49 -0.80 5.92
CA THR A 94 8.57 0.30 5.61
C THR A 94 9.35 1.59 5.36
N GLY A 95 10.26 1.97 6.26
CA GLY A 95 11.09 3.17 6.10
C GLY A 95 11.91 3.15 4.81
N ALA A 96 12.53 2.02 4.47
CA ALA A 96 13.30 1.89 3.24
C ALA A 96 12.45 2.10 1.98
N ILE A 97 11.27 1.51 1.92
CA ILE A 97 10.34 1.67 0.78
C ILE A 97 9.85 3.12 0.67
N LEU A 98 9.53 3.74 1.81
CA LEU A 98 9.09 5.13 1.84
C LEU A 98 10.18 6.08 1.32
N HIS A 99 11.42 5.89 1.76
CA HIS A 99 12.55 6.69 1.29
C HIS A 99 12.82 6.48 -0.21
N GLU A 100 12.73 5.25 -0.71
CA GLU A 100 12.87 4.95 -2.14
C GLU A 100 11.82 5.71 -2.96
N LEU A 101 10.58 5.76 -2.49
CA LEU A 101 9.47 6.44 -3.18
C LEU A 101 9.48 7.97 -3.04
N ARG A 102 10.20 8.51 -2.05
CA ARG A 102 10.25 9.96 -1.78
C ARG A 102 10.87 10.74 -2.94
N GLU A 103 11.88 10.16 -3.57
CA GLU A 103 12.61 10.79 -4.67
C GLU A 103 11.95 10.53 -6.04
N GLU A 104 10.87 9.76 -6.08
CA GLU A 104 10.25 9.31 -7.32
C GLU A 104 9.23 10.33 -7.84
N PRO A 105 9.44 10.87 -9.06
CA PRO A 105 8.56 11.88 -9.63
C PRO A 105 7.19 11.31 -10.00
N ASN A 106 7.13 10.03 -10.40
CA ASN A 106 5.89 9.34 -10.80
C ASN A 106 5.58 8.22 -9.79
N THR A 107 5.09 8.62 -8.62
CA THR A 107 4.88 7.73 -7.48
C THR A 107 3.90 6.61 -7.77
N VAL A 108 2.77 6.87 -8.45
CA VAL A 108 1.73 5.84 -8.68
C VAL A 108 2.24 4.82 -9.68
N ALA A 109 2.83 5.27 -10.78
CA ALA A 109 3.49 4.40 -11.75
C ALA A 109 4.57 3.53 -11.10
N LYS A 110 5.44 4.11 -10.27
CA LYS A 110 6.50 3.37 -9.57
C LYS A 110 5.94 2.34 -8.58
N LEU A 111 4.92 2.72 -7.80
CA LEU A 111 4.23 1.81 -6.88
C LEU A 111 3.61 0.62 -7.63
N GLN A 112 2.96 0.88 -8.76
CA GLN A 112 2.38 -0.15 -9.60
C GLN A 112 3.45 -1.09 -10.17
N GLU A 113 4.57 -0.56 -10.66
CA GLU A 113 5.69 -1.36 -11.16
C GLU A 113 6.26 -2.30 -10.07
N ILE A 114 6.50 -1.78 -8.86
CA ILE A 114 7.00 -2.55 -7.73
C ILE A 114 5.99 -3.65 -7.35
N ARG A 115 4.70 -3.30 -7.29
CA ARG A 115 3.62 -4.24 -7.00
C ARG A 115 3.56 -5.37 -8.02
N GLU A 116 3.59 -5.06 -9.31
CA GLU A 116 3.53 -6.05 -10.38
C GLU A 116 4.71 -7.03 -10.29
N LYS A 117 5.93 -6.52 -10.06
CA LYS A 117 7.12 -7.36 -9.83
C LYS A 117 6.97 -8.30 -8.63
N LEU A 118 6.40 -7.81 -7.54
CA LEU A 118 6.24 -8.58 -6.30
C LEU A 118 5.14 -9.65 -6.40
N LEU A 119 4.11 -9.40 -7.20
CA LEU A 119 2.95 -10.28 -7.38
C LEU A 119 3.08 -11.33 -8.49
N GLN A 120 4.18 -11.33 -9.26
CA GLN A 120 4.50 -12.42 -10.19
C GLN A 120 4.59 -13.78 -9.48
N ASP A 121 4.90 -13.78 -8.19
CA ASP A 121 4.93 -14.96 -7.35
C ASP A 121 3.52 -15.32 -6.83
N LYS A 122 2.90 -16.30 -7.47
CA LYS A 122 1.52 -16.73 -7.19
C LYS A 122 1.35 -17.39 -5.81
N THR A 123 2.44 -17.77 -5.15
CA THR A 123 2.44 -18.63 -3.96
C THR A 123 1.65 -18.05 -2.79
N TYR A 124 1.69 -16.72 -2.61
CA TYR A 124 1.06 -16.03 -1.49
C TYR A 124 0.09 -14.92 -1.95
N LYS A 125 -0.12 -14.80 -3.27
CA LYS A 125 -1.01 -13.80 -3.87
C LYS A 125 -2.40 -13.85 -3.24
N LYS A 126 -2.99 -15.05 -3.11
CA LYS A 126 -4.32 -15.23 -2.51
C LYS A 126 -4.39 -14.77 -1.05
N ALA A 127 -3.45 -15.21 -0.20
CA ALA A 127 -3.45 -14.84 1.22
C ALA A 127 -3.28 -13.32 1.43
N ILE A 128 -2.47 -12.68 0.58
CA ILE A 128 -2.28 -11.23 0.58
C ILE A 128 -3.55 -10.49 0.16
N TYR A 129 -4.15 -10.85 -0.98
CA TYR A 129 -5.37 -10.20 -1.45
C TYR A 129 -6.55 -10.42 -0.50
N ASP A 130 -6.77 -11.65 -0.01
CA ASP A 130 -7.80 -11.94 0.98
C ASP A 130 -7.68 -11.03 2.22
N THR A 131 -6.44 -10.76 2.66
CA THR A 131 -6.20 -9.91 3.85
C THR A 131 -6.42 -8.43 3.56
N VAL A 132 -6.04 -7.95 2.38
CA VAL A 132 -6.27 -6.56 1.96
C VAL A 132 -7.77 -6.31 1.70
N ASP A 133 -8.48 -7.26 1.08
CA ASP A 133 -9.90 -7.18 0.77
C ASP A 133 -10.77 -7.22 2.04
N LEU A 134 -10.39 -8.00 3.05
CA LEU A 134 -11.02 -7.98 4.39
C LEU A 134 -10.96 -6.59 5.04
N ARG A 135 -9.93 -5.79 4.73
CA ARG A 135 -9.83 -4.42 5.22
C ARG A 135 -10.69 -3.46 4.40
N GLN A 136 -10.74 -3.62 3.07
CA GLN A 136 -11.57 -2.76 2.21
C GLN A 136 -13.07 -2.93 2.48
N SER A 137 -13.48 -4.11 2.95
CA SER A 137 -14.85 -4.42 3.34
C SER A 137 -15.20 -4.04 4.79
N SER A 138 -14.22 -3.59 5.58
CA SER A 138 -14.45 -3.07 6.93
C SER A 138 -14.67 -1.55 6.85
N PRO A 139 -15.83 -1.01 7.27
CA PRO A 139 -16.04 0.43 7.29
C PRO A 139 -15.01 1.11 8.20
N PRO A 140 -14.60 2.37 7.92
CA PRO A 140 -13.81 3.11 8.88
C PRO A 140 -14.59 3.17 10.19
N ALA A 141 -13.99 2.68 11.27
CA ALA A 141 -14.56 2.83 12.60
C ALA A 141 -14.80 4.34 12.84
N LEU A 142 -16.08 4.69 13.00
CA LEU A 142 -16.56 6.02 13.37
C LEU A 142 -15.92 6.49 14.68
#